data_AF-A0A7Y4XBM8-F1
#
_entry.id   AF-A0A7Y4XBM8-F1
#
_cell.length_a   1.000
_cell.length_b   1.000
_cell.length_c   1.000
_cell.angle_alpha   90.00
_cell.angle_beta   90.00
_cell.angle_gamma   90.00
#
_symmetry.space_group_name_H-M   'P 1'
#
loop_
_entity.id
_entity.type
_entity.pdbx_description
1 polymer ?
#
loop_
_entity_poly.entity_id
_entity_poly.type
_entity_poly.pdbx_seq_one_letter_code
_entity_poly.pdbx_strand_id
1 'polypeptide(L)'
;MECLIVRNTLSDYLDSGLPETEAHQFAAHLTGCENCQKLELQLAEIRMAARDLPLHTPSKALWMRISNTIEAEGMLTDPRATRPMKKETLLDQWRNAWASLSFPQLAGAGALAALLVAFGSVGIYRQFNGVVSMGAMQTSVLPEESKLKSEFERKFDAFKAKMTSWDAQRRTAFESDLSRLEKSLDACRTQLAAHPQDAQLIEQMRQLYAEKSALLDQAK
;
A
#
# COMPACT_ATOMS: atom_id res chain seq x y z
N MET A 1 33.81 1.00 18.95
CA MET A 1 32.67 0.94 18.02
C MET A 1 32.78 -0.35 17.23
N GLU A 2 31.69 -1.10 17.07
CA GLU A 2 31.67 -2.34 16.30
C GLU A 2 31.49 -2.05 14.80
N CYS A 3 32.13 -2.85 13.94
CA CYS A 3 32.05 -2.69 12.48
C CYS A 3 30.60 -2.77 11.96
N LEU A 4 29.75 -3.57 12.61
CA LEU A 4 28.36 -3.76 12.20
C LEU A 4 27.53 -2.48 12.39
N ILE A 5 27.77 -1.76 13.49
CA ILE A 5 27.14 -0.46 13.75
C ILE A 5 27.62 0.53 12.69
N VAL A 6 28.94 0.60 12.47
CA VAL A 6 29.54 1.50 11.48
C VAL A 6 28.96 1.28 10.09
N ARG A 7 28.83 0.03 9.65
CA ARG A 7 28.27 -0.30 8.35
C ARG A 7 26.79 0.10 8.20
N ASN A 8 26.00 -0.03 9.27
CA ASN A 8 24.57 0.24 9.21
C ASN A 8 24.24 1.74 9.24
N THR A 9 25.08 2.56 9.87
CA THR A 9 24.87 4.02 9.96
C THR A 9 25.87 4.83 9.14
N LEU A 10 26.66 4.19 8.28
CA LEU A 10 27.59 4.87 7.36
C LEU A 10 26.87 5.80 6.36
N SER A 11 25.65 5.43 5.92
CA SER A 11 24.86 6.31 5.05
C SER A 11 24.49 7.61 5.77
N ASP A 12 23.99 7.49 7.00
CA ASP A 12 23.61 8.64 7.83
C ASP A 12 24.82 9.56 8.11
N TYR A 13 26.01 8.98 8.26
CA TYR A 13 27.26 9.73 8.35
C TYR A 13 27.56 10.54 7.09
N LEU A 14 27.47 9.92 5.91
CA LEU A 14 27.74 10.57 4.63
C LEU A 14 26.71 11.67 4.29
N ASP A 15 25.49 11.51 4.77
CA ASP A 15 24.36 12.44 4.58
C ASP A 15 24.28 13.52 5.69
N SER A 16 25.25 13.57 6.61
CA SER A 16 25.31 14.55 7.71
C SER A 16 24.13 14.44 8.71
N GLY A 17 23.54 13.26 8.84
CA GLY A 17 22.43 12.96 9.75
C GLY A 17 22.84 12.57 11.18
N LEU A 18 24.14 12.37 11.44
CA LEU A 18 24.66 11.95 12.75
C LEU A 18 25.05 13.14 13.65
N PRO A 19 24.89 13.03 14.98
CA PRO A 19 25.35 14.03 15.92
C PRO A 19 26.89 14.09 15.95
N GLU A 20 27.43 15.29 16.18
CA GLU A 20 28.88 15.60 16.11
C GLU A 20 29.74 14.70 17.02
N THR A 21 29.20 14.29 18.17
CA THR A 21 29.86 13.37 19.12
C THR A 21 30.07 11.97 18.55
N GLU A 22 29.13 11.46 17.76
CA GLU A 22 29.22 10.14 17.12
C GLU A 22 30.09 10.21 15.87
N ALA A 23 30.08 11.35 15.16
CA ALA A 23 30.91 11.59 13.98
C ALA A 23 32.41 11.43 14.28
N HIS A 24 32.89 11.90 15.43
CA HIS A 24 34.29 11.73 15.84
C HIS A 24 34.66 10.26 16.11
N GLN A 25 33.76 9.49 16.74
CA GLN A 25 33.98 8.06 16.98
C GLN A 25 33.96 7.25 15.68
N PHE A 26 33.11 7.66 14.73
CA PHE A 26 33.06 7.13 13.37
C PHE A 26 34.37 7.36 12.62
N ALA A 27 34.85 8.60 12.59
CA ALA A 27 36.11 8.95 11.93
C ALA A 27 37.31 8.18 12.53
N ALA A 28 37.33 8.00 13.85
CA ALA A 28 38.35 7.19 14.51
C ALA A 28 38.26 5.69 14.12
N HIS A 29 37.06 5.15 13.89
CA HIS A 29 36.91 3.77 13.43
C HIS A 29 37.30 3.60 11.95
N LEU A 30 36.91 4.54 11.09
CA LEU A 30 37.24 4.52 9.66
C LEU A 30 38.75 4.58 9.40
N THR A 31 39.49 5.31 10.24
CA THR A 31 40.96 5.33 10.17
C THR A 31 41.62 4.05 10.66
N GLY A 32 40.95 3.26 11.53
CA GLY A 32 41.48 2.02 12.10
C GLY A 32 41.02 0.73 11.38
N CYS A 33 39.99 0.78 10.54
CA CYS A 33 39.37 -0.40 9.93
C CYS A 33 39.35 -0.30 8.39
N GLU A 34 40.23 -1.06 7.72
CA GLU A 34 40.36 -1.09 6.27
C GLU A 34 39.05 -1.47 5.54
N ASN A 35 38.28 -2.41 6.09
CA ASN A 35 37.01 -2.83 5.50
C ASN A 35 35.98 -1.71 5.48
N CYS A 36 35.87 -0.94 6.57
CA CYS A 36 34.94 0.18 6.66
C CYS A 36 35.40 1.35 5.79
N GLN A 37 36.71 1.61 5.70
CA GLN A 37 37.28 2.60 4.80
C GLN A 37 37.01 2.28 3.32
N LYS A 38 37.17 1.01 2.92
CA LYS A 38 36.87 0.58 1.55
C LYS A 38 35.39 0.79 1.22
N LEU A 39 34.50 0.50 2.16
CA LEU A 39 33.06 0.73 1.97
C LEU A 39 32.73 2.22 1.85
N GLU A 40 33.35 3.08 2.67
CA GLU A 40 33.21 4.53 2.56
C GLU A 40 33.60 5.02 1.16
N LEU A 41 34.75 4.56 0.65
CA LEU A 41 35.24 4.94 -0.67
C LEU A 41 34.30 4.49 -1.79
N GLN A 42 33.74 3.28 -1.70
CA GLN A 42 32.73 2.79 -2.64
C GLN A 42 31.45 3.63 -2.63
N LEU A 43 30.96 4.00 -1.44
CA LEU A 43 29.79 4.86 -1.33
C LEU A 43 30.07 6.28 -1.84
N ALA A 44 31.27 6.81 -1.60
CA ALA A 44 31.69 8.09 -2.16
C ALA A 44 31.74 8.07 -3.69
N GLU A 45 32.23 7.00 -4.29
CA GLU A 45 32.23 6.79 -5.75
C GLU A 45 30.80 6.75 -6.31
N ILE A 46 29.90 6.00 -5.68
CA ILE A 46 28.47 5.96 -6.05
C ILE A 46 27.86 7.36 -5.95
N ARG A 47 28.16 8.11 -4.88
CA ARG A 47 27.66 9.48 -4.69
C ARG A 47 28.16 10.43 -5.77
N MET A 48 29.40 10.30 -6.19
CA MET A 48 29.95 11.07 -7.30
C MET A 48 29.25 10.72 -8.61
N ALA A 49 29.12 9.43 -8.94
CA ALA A 49 28.39 9.00 -10.13
C ALA A 49 26.92 9.43 -10.11
N ALA A 50 26.28 9.40 -8.94
CA ALA A 50 24.90 9.82 -8.75
C ALA A 50 24.68 11.33 -9.03
N ARG A 51 25.71 12.16 -8.79
CA ARG A 51 25.64 13.60 -9.10
C ARG A 51 25.62 13.89 -10.60
N ASP A 52 26.16 12.99 -11.40
CA ASP A 52 26.20 13.13 -12.86
C ASP A 52 24.88 12.71 -13.53
N LEU A 53 23.89 12.23 -12.77
CA LEU A 53 22.59 11.87 -13.33
C LEU A 53 21.83 13.10 -13.83
N PRO A 54 21.13 13.00 -14.97
CA PRO A 54 20.29 14.08 -15.47
C PRO A 54 19.17 14.38 -14.47
N LEU A 55 19.04 15.66 -14.14
CA LEU A 55 17.93 16.16 -13.33
C LEU A 55 16.65 16.17 -14.19
N HIS A 56 15.79 15.19 -13.96
CA HIS A 56 14.46 15.15 -14.56
C HIS A 56 13.46 15.87 -13.66
N THR A 57 13.03 17.06 -14.07
CA THR A 57 11.92 17.74 -13.40
C THR A 57 10.60 17.14 -13.87
N PRO A 58 9.73 16.68 -12.96
CA PRO A 58 8.41 16.17 -13.34
C PRO A 58 7.58 17.26 -14.01
N SER A 59 6.61 16.87 -14.85
CA SER A 59 5.69 17.84 -15.45
C SER A 59 4.89 18.57 -14.36
N LYS A 60 4.53 19.83 -14.62
CA LYS A 60 3.77 20.66 -13.67
C LYS A 60 2.45 19.98 -13.24
N ALA A 61 1.79 19.28 -14.15
CA ALA A 61 0.56 18.56 -13.86
C ALA A 61 0.77 17.39 -12.88
N LEU A 62 1.87 16.64 -13.03
CA LEU A 62 2.23 15.58 -12.11
C LEU A 62 2.58 16.15 -10.73
N TRP A 63 3.31 17.25 -10.69
CA TRP A 63 3.63 17.93 -9.43
C TRP A 63 2.37 18.42 -8.69
N MET A 64 1.39 19.00 -9.40
CA MET A 64 0.12 19.39 -8.77
C MET A 64 -0.67 18.20 -8.23
N ARG A 65 -0.63 17.05 -8.92
CA ARG A 65 -1.27 15.84 -8.40
C ARG A 65 -0.59 15.36 -7.12
N ILE A 66 0.75 15.37 -7.09
CA ILE A 66 1.52 15.00 -5.89
C ILE A 66 1.20 15.95 -4.74
N SER A 67 1.25 17.27 -4.95
CA SER A 67 0.95 18.26 -3.90
C SER A 67 -0.46 18.08 -3.35
N ASN A 68 -1.46 17.92 -4.22
CA ASN A 68 -2.85 17.71 -3.79
C ASN A 68 -3.01 16.40 -3.00
N THR A 69 -2.27 15.34 -3.37
CA THR A 69 -2.30 14.06 -2.64
C THR A 69 -1.72 14.22 -1.25
N ILE A 70 -0.58 14.91 -1.12
CA ILE A 70 0.08 15.16 0.16
C ILE A 70 -0.79 16.05 1.08
N GLU A 71 -1.44 17.07 0.51
CA GLU A 71 -2.39 17.92 1.23
C GLU A 71 -3.61 17.13 1.72
N ALA A 72 -4.14 16.24 0.88
CA ALA A 72 -5.27 15.37 1.24
C ALA A 72 -4.91 14.34 2.32
N GLU A 73 -3.68 13.83 2.30
CA GLU A 73 -3.15 12.91 3.32
C GLU A 73 -2.77 13.61 4.64
N GLY A 74 -2.84 14.95 4.69
CA GLY A 74 -2.55 15.72 5.90
C GLY A 74 -1.08 15.66 6.34
N MET A 75 -0.17 15.19 5.49
CA MET A 75 1.26 15.06 5.83
C MET A 75 1.97 16.43 5.92
N LEU A 76 1.33 17.50 5.42
CA LEU A 76 1.79 18.88 5.56
C LEU A 76 0.94 19.67 6.57
N THR A 77 0.47 19.02 7.64
CA THR A 77 -0.18 19.76 8.73
C THR A 77 0.88 20.56 9.49
N ASP A 78 1.00 21.84 9.14
CA ASP A 78 1.70 22.87 9.92
C ASP A 78 1.23 22.80 11.39
N PRO A 79 2.15 22.70 12.39
CA PRO A 79 1.80 22.72 13.81
C PRO A 79 1.06 23.98 14.28
N ARG A 80 0.91 25.02 13.44
CA ARG A 80 0.33 26.32 13.82
C ARG A 80 -1.07 26.61 13.30
N ALA A 81 -1.73 25.70 12.61
CA ALA A 81 -3.11 25.92 12.17
C ALA A 81 -4.15 25.39 13.18
N THR A 82 -4.14 25.88 14.42
CA THR A 82 -5.35 25.83 15.27
C THR A 82 -6.36 26.83 14.73
N ARG A 83 -7.03 26.50 13.61
CA ARG A 83 -8.31 27.11 13.29
C ARG A 83 -9.36 26.42 14.14
N PRO A 84 -10.14 27.15 14.98
CA PRO A 84 -11.24 26.52 15.69
C PRO A 84 -12.24 26.03 14.64
N MET A 85 -12.40 24.71 14.52
CA MET A 85 -13.50 24.11 13.78
C MET A 85 -14.80 24.59 14.43
N LYS A 86 -15.42 25.60 13.83
CA LYS A 86 -16.83 25.92 14.07
C LYS A 86 -17.58 24.67 13.59
N LYS A 87 -18.23 23.97 14.52
CA LYS A 87 -19.05 22.78 14.22
C LYS A 87 -20.21 23.22 13.34
N GLU A 88 -20.00 23.17 12.02
CA GLU A 88 -21.09 23.29 11.07
C GLU A 88 -21.93 22.02 11.18
N THR A 89 -23.09 22.17 11.80
CA THR A 89 -24.09 21.13 11.92
C THR A 89 -24.54 20.68 10.54
N LEU A 90 -24.57 19.37 10.31
CA LEU A 90 -25.03 18.72 9.07
C LEU A 90 -26.35 19.28 8.51
N LEU A 91 -27.20 19.85 9.37
CA LEU A 91 -28.44 20.52 9.01
C LEU A 91 -28.25 21.75 8.10
N ASP A 92 -27.18 22.54 8.30
CA ASP A 92 -26.92 23.73 7.50
C ASP A 92 -26.36 23.39 6.12
N GLN A 93 -25.60 22.28 5.99
CA GLN A 93 -25.20 21.75 4.69
C GLN A 93 -26.39 21.23 3.87
N TRP A 94 -27.36 20.58 4.54
CA TRP A 94 -28.55 20.06 3.87
C TRP A 94 -29.50 21.16 3.39
N ARG A 95 -29.65 22.24 4.17
CA ARG A 95 -30.51 23.38 3.81
C ARG A 95 -29.99 24.17 2.60
N ASN A 96 -28.67 24.33 2.51
CA ASN A 96 -28.05 25.06 1.40
C ASN A 96 -28.05 24.24 0.09
N ALA A 97 -28.03 22.90 0.19
CA ALA A 97 -28.15 22.03 -0.98
C ALA A 97 -29.54 22.12 -1.63
N TRP A 98 -30.60 22.24 -0.85
CA TRP A 98 -31.99 22.30 -1.36
C TRP A 98 -32.42 23.69 -1.86
N ALA A 99 -31.75 24.76 -1.46
CA ALA A 99 -32.05 26.11 -1.92
C ALA A 99 -31.62 26.38 -3.39
N SER A 100 -30.84 25.47 -4.00
CA SER A 100 -30.31 25.64 -5.37
C SER A 100 -31.13 24.95 -6.47
N LEU A 101 -32.23 24.27 -6.13
CA LEU A 101 -33.08 23.58 -7.10
C LEU A 101 -34.20 24.50 -7.60
N SER A 102 -33.99 25.07 -8.79
CA SER A 102 -34.98 25.91 -9.46
C SER A 102 -36.17 25.09 -9.98
N PHE A 103 -37.38 25.62 -9.75
CA PHE A 103 -38.68 24.95 -9.93
C PHE A 103 -39.10 24.48 -11.35
N PRO A 104 -38.51 24.85 -12.52
CA PRO A 104 -39.05 24.38 -13.80
C PRO A 104 -38.57 22.97 -14.23
N GLN A 105 -37.54 22.39 -13.59
CA GLN A 105 -36.90 21.16 -14.10
C GLN A 105 -37.35 19.85 -13.41
N LEU A 106 -38.20 19.92 -12.38
CA LEU A 106 -38.66 18.75 -11.61
C LEU A 106 -39.84 17.97 -12.23
N ALA A 107 -40.57 18.54 -13.19
CA ALA A 107 -41.74 17.87 -13.77
C ALA A 107 -41.38 16.76 -14.79
N GLY A 108 -40.23 16.86 -15.47
CA GLY A 108 -39.82 15.89 -16.50
C GLY A 108 -39.07 14.67 -15.97
N ALA A 109 -38.29 14.84 -14.88
CA ALA A 109 -37.41 13.78 -14.38
C ALA A 109 -38.07 12.81 -13.39
N GLY A 110 -39.18 13.20 -12.75
CA GLY A 110 -39.86 12.39 -11.73
C GLY A 110 -40.46 11.08 -12.26
N ALA A 111 -40.99 11.09 -13.49
CA ALA A 111 -41.64 9.92 -14.07
C ALA A 111 -40.65 8.79 -14.43
N LEU A 112 -39.43 9.14 -14.87
CA LEU A 112 -38.38 8.16 -15.20
C LEU A 112 -37.74 7.53 -13.96
N ALA A 113 -37.57 8.31 -12.88
CA ALA A 113 -37.02 7.80 -11.62
C ALA A 113 -37.94 6.77 -10.95
N ALA A 114 -39.26 6.98 -10.99
CA ALA A 114 -40.23 6.05 -10.40
C ALA A 114 -40.25 4.68 -11.12
N LEU A 115 -40.12 4.68 -12.45
CA LEU A 115 -40.07 3.44 -13.25
C LEU A 115 -38.77 2.65 -13.02
N LEU A 116 -37.62 3.32 -12.88
CA LEU A 116 -36.34 2.65 -12.59
C LEU A 116 -36.30 2.04 -11.17
N VAL A 117 -36.93 2.69 -10.19
CA VAL A 117 -37.01 2.15 -8.81
C VAL A 117 -37.96 0.94 -8.74
N ALA A 118 -39.08 0.96 -9.49
CA ALA A 118 -40.01 -0.17 -9.53
C ALA A 118 -39.42 -1.42 -10.23
N PHE A 119 -38.67 -1.24 -11.32
CA PHE A 119 -37.98 -2.36 -11.98
C PHE A 119 -36.73 -2.84 -11.23
N GLY A 120 -35.98 -1.91 -10.61
CA GLY A 120 -34.79 -2.24 -9.82
C GLY A 120 -35.12 -3.03 -8.54
N SER A 121 -36.21 -2.70 -7.86
CA SER A 121 -36.62 -3.42 -6.64
C SER A 121 -37.02 -4.88 -6.90
N VAL A 122 -37.68 -5.20 -8.01
CA VAL A 122 -38.05 -6.59 -8.35
C VAL A 122 -36.83 -7.45 -8.74
N GLY A 123 -35.82 -6.87 -9.39
CA GLY A 123 -34.56 -7.55 -9.71
C GLY A 123 -33.71 -7.85 -8.47
N ILE A 124 -33.67 -6.91 -7.52
CA ILE A 124 -32.90 -7.04 -6.27
C ILE A 124 -33.53 -8.09 -5.33
N TYR A 125 -34.86 -8.15 -5.23
CA TYR A 125 -35.53 -9.15 -4.37
C TYR A 125 -35.33 -10.60 -4.84
N ARG A 126 -35.08 -10.86 -6.13
CA ARG A 126 -34.75 -12.22 -6.62
C ARG A 126 -33.28 -12.61 -6.43
N GLN A 127 -32.38 -11.64 -6.28
CA GLN A 127 -30.94 -11.89 -6.17
C GLN A 127 -30.43 -11.88 -4.70
N PHE A 128 -31.18 -11.30 -3.77
CA PHE A 128 -30.84 -11.21 -2.34
C PHE A 128 -31.19 -12.44 -1.47
N ASN A 129 -31.37 -13.62 -2.07
CA ASN A 129 -31.24 -14.90 -1.35
C ASN A 129 -29.81 -15.47 -1.40
N GLY A 130 -28.88 -14.77 -2.05
CA GLY A 130 -27.44 -15.05 -1.96
C GLY A 130 -26.78 -14.10 -0.96
N VAL A 131 -26.26 -14.66 0.13
CA VAL A 131 -25.49 -13.99 1.18
C VAL A 131 -24.42 -13.06 0.58
N VAL A 132 -24.60 -11.74 0.69
CA VAL A 132 -23.53 -10.76 0.44
C VAL A 132 -22.83 -10.50 1.76
N SER A 133 -21.67 -11.11 1.93
CA SER A 133 -20.75 -10.87 3.04
C SER A 133 -20.05 -9.53 2.84
N MET A 134 -20.38 -8.54 3.67
CA MET A 134 -19.54 -7.35 3.88
C MET A 134 -18.29 -7.80 4.65
N GLY A 135 -17.24 -8.21 3.93
CA GLY A 135 -15.99 -8.68 4.50
C GLY A 135 -14.79 -8.25 3.66
N ALA A 136 -14.56 -6.95 3.53
CA ALA A 136 -13.35 -6.42 2.88
C ALA A 136 -12.86 -5.13 3.55
N MET A 137 -12.71 -5.17 4.88
CA MET A 137 -11.67 -4.40 5.56
C MET A 137 -10.69 -5.43 6.13
N GLN A 138 -9.62 -5.70 5.39
CA GLN A 138 -8.57 -6.64 5.76
C GLN A 138 -7.68 -6.01 6.83
N THR A 139 -8.07 -6.17 8.09
CA THR A 139 -7.18 -5.94 9.23
C THR A 139 -6.15 -7.05 9.25
N SER A 140 -4.88 -6.73 8.97
CA SER A 140 -3.76 -7.67 9.11
C SER A 140 -3.70 -8.18 10.56
N VAL A 141 -3.83 -9.48 10.76
CA VAL A 141 -3.87 -10.10 12.10
C VAL A 141 -2.44 -10.19 12.68
N LEU A 142 -1.40 -10.13 11.84
CA LEU A 142 0.00 -10.19 12.25
C LEU A 142 0.87 -9.14 11.52
N PRO A 143 1.82 -8.47 12.21
CA PRO A 143 2.78 -7.54 11.58
C PRO A 143 3.71 -8.20 10.55
N GLU A 144 3.92 -9.51 10.66
CA GLU A 144 4.71 -10.32 9.72
C GLU A 144 3.99 -10.48 8.37
N GLU A 145 2.65 -10.48 8.39
CA GLU A 145 1.80 -10.75 7.24
C GLU A 145 1.87 -9.64 6.17
N SER A 146 1.93 -8.38 6.60
CA SER A 146 2.04 -7.24 5.68
C SER A 146 3.36 -7.24 4.91
N LYS A 147 4.45 -7.71 5.54
CA LYS A 147 5.76 -7.87 4.90
C LYS A 147 5.74 -8.97 3.85
N LEU A 148 5.20 -10.15 4.18
CA LEU A 148 5.08 -11.26 3.21
C LEU A 148 4.17 -10.88 2.03
N LYS A 149 3.07 -10.18 2.29
CA LYS A 149 2.13 -9.73 1.25
C LYS A 149 2.78 -8.73 0.29
N SER A 150 3.45 -7.71 0.81
CA SER A 150 4.12 -6.70 -0.02
C SER A 150 5.29 -7.28 -0.84
N GLU A 151 6.05 -8.23 -0.29
CA GLU A 151 7.09 -8.92 -1.06
C GLU A 151 6.50 -9.76 -2.20
N PHE A 152 5.39 -10.46 -1.94
CA PHE A 152 4.65 -11.21 -2.94
C PHE A 152 4.11 -10.30 -4.05
N GLU A 153 3.43 -9.20 -3.70
CA GLU A 153 2.87 -8.24 -4.67
C GLU A 153 3.96 -7.69 -5.59
N ARG A 154 5.12 -7.32 -5.04
CA ARG A 154 6.28 -6.87 -5.84
C ARG A 154 6.77 -7.94 -6.83
N LYS A 155 6.86 -9.21 -6.39
CA LYS A 155 7.28 -10.33 -7.27
C LYS A 155 6.21 -10.62 -8.32
N PHE A 156 4.93 -10.53 -7.95
CA PHE A 156 3.80 -10.79 -8.82
C PHE A 156 3.69 -9.74 -9.93
N ASP A 157 3.89 -8.46 -9.63
CA ASP A 157 3.86 -7.39 -10.63
C ASP A 157 4.97 -7.55 -11.67
N ALA A 158 6.19 -7.91 -11.24
CA ALA A 158 7.28 -8.24 -12.15
C ALA A 158 6.96 -9.49 -13.01
N PHE A 159 6.26 -10.46 -12.43
CA PHE A 159 5.89 -11.70 -13.09
C PHE A 159 4.73 -11.53 -14.10
N LYS A 160 3.78 -10.63 -13.82
CA LYS A 160 2.61 -10.35 -14.66
C LYS A 160 2.99 -9.86 -16.06
N ALA A 161 4.10 -9.13 -16.18
CA ALA A 161 4.66 -8.75 -17.49
C ALA A 161 5.04 -9.98 -18.32
N LYS A 162 5.61 -11.01 -17.70
CA LYS A 162 5.99 -12.27 -18.35
C LYS A 162 4.79 -13.15 -18.70
N MET A 163 3.76 -13.11 -17.85
CA MET A 163 2.49 -13.85 -18.04
C MET A 163 1.72 -13.41 -19.30
N THR A 164 2.02 -12.24 -19.88
CA THR A 164 1.45 -11.81 -21.18
C THR A 164 1.87 -12.68 -22.36
N SER A 165 3.00 -13.40 -22.24
CA SER A 165 3.53 -14.29 -23.28
C SER A 165 3.01 -15.73 -23.19
N TRP A 166 2.21 -16.05 -22.17
CA TRP A 166 1.70 -17.40 -21.93
C TRP A 166 0.48 -17.73 -22.78
N ASP A 167 0.29 -19.02 -23.05
CA ASP A 167 -0.94 -19.54 -23.63
C ASP A 167 -2.12 -19.44 -22.64
N ALA A 168 -3.32 -19.33 -23.18
CA ALA A 168 -4.55 -19.15 -22.39
C ALA A 168 -4.79 -20.29 -21.39
N GLN A 169 -4.35 -21.52 -21.71
CA GLN A 169 -4.56 -22.69 -20.85
C GLN A 169 -3.62 -22.69 -19.64
N ARG A 170 -2.33 -22.35 -19.81
CA ARG A 170 -1.43 -22.17 -18.65
C ARG A 170 -1.85 -21.03 -17.76
N ARG A 171 -2.35 -19.94 -18.36
CA ARG A 171 -2.83 -18.77 -17.62
C ARG A 171 -4.00 -19.12 -16.71
N THR A 172 -5.01 -19.81 -17.23
CA THR A 172 -6.21 -20.20 -16.45
C THR A 172 -5.90 -21.23 -15.37
N ALA A 173 -5.00 -22.19 -15.64
CA ALA A 173 -4.55 -23.14 -14.62
C ALA A 173 -3.87 -22.42 -13.44
N PHE A 174 -2.94 -21.50 -13.73
CA PHE A 174 -2.25 -20.73 -12.70
C PHE A 174 -3.20 -19.79 -11.94
N GLU A 175 -4.10 -19.08 -12.63
CA GLU A 175 -5.12 -18.23 -11.98
C GLU A 175 -6.05 -19.05 -11.08
N SER A 176 -6.41 -20.27 -11.50
CA SER A 176 -7.19 -21.21 -10.69
C SER A 176 -6.44 -21.62 -9.42
N ASP A 177 -5.18 -22.03 -9.53
CA ASP A 177 -4.36 -22.42 -8.38
C ASP A 177 -4.12 -21.25 -7.41
N LEU A 178 -3.88 -20.04 -7.93
CA LEU A 178 -3.71 -18.84 -7.12
C LEU A 178 -5.00 -18.48 -6.38
N SER A 179 -6.15 -18.56 -7.05
CA SER A 179 -7.47 -18.32 -6.42
C SER A 179 -7.80 -19.35 -5.34
N ARG A 180 -7.33 -20.61 -5.48
CA ARG A 180 -7.49 -21.66 -4.46
C ARG A 180 -6.71 -21.30 -3.20
N LEU A 181 -5.44 -20.89 -3.36
CA LEU A 181 -4.57 -20.52 -2.24
C LEU A 181 -5.07 -19.28 -1.49
N GLU A 182 -5.60 -18.29 -2.22
CA GLU A 182 -6.15 -17.08 -1.60
C GLU A 182 -7.40 -17.40 -0.76
N LYS A 183 -8.28 -18.28 -1.24
CA LYS A 183 -9.42 -18.76 -0.45
C LYS A 183 -8.99 -19.49 0.83
N SER A 184 -7.94 -20.31 0.77
CA SER A 184 -7.41 -20.97 1.97
C SER A 184 -6.76 -20.00 2.95
N LEU A 185 -6.08 -18.96 2.45
CA LEU A 185 -5.50 -17.91 3.30
C LEU A 185 -6.59 -17.10 4.00
N ASP A 186 -7.66 -16.75 3.31
CA ASP A 186 -8.79 -16.02 3.91
C ASP A 186 -9.54 -16.86 4.95
N ALA A 187 -9.71 -18.16 4.70
CA ALA A 187 -10.23 -19.09 5.71
C ALA A 187 -9.32 -19.15 6.95
N CYS A 188 -8.01 -19.25 6.76
CA CYS A 188 -7.03 -19.28 7.84
C CYS A 188 -7.04 -17.98 8.65
N ARG A 189 -7.07 -16.81 7.99
CA ARG A 189 -7.21 -15.50 8.64
C ARG A 189 -8.46 -15.39 9.49
N THR A 190 -9.59 -15.89 8.97
CA THR A 190 -10.88 -15.86 9.69
C THR A 190 -10.80 -16.69 10.97
N GLN A 191 -10.12 -17.83 10.93
CA GLN A 191 -9.88 -18.67 12.11
C GLN A 191 -8.87 -18.03 13.08
N LEU A 192 -7.81 -17.40 12.57
CA LEU A 192 -6.82 -16.67 13.36
C LEU A 192 -7.40 -15.45 14.07
N ALA A 193 -8.41 -14.80 13.46
CA ALA A 193 -9.14 -13.70 14.10
C ALA A 193 -9.94 -14.18 15.32
N ALA A 194 -10.44 -15.43 15.31
CA ALA A 194 -11.11 -16.05 16.46
C ALA A 194 -10.11 -16.60 17.50
N HIS A 195 -8.93 -17.04 17.06
CA HIS A 195 -7.90 -17.67 17.90
C HIS A 195 -6.48 -17.12 17.60
N PRO A 196 -6.14 -15.90 18.06
CA PRO A 196 -4.91 -15.20 17.65
C PRO A 196 -3.59 -15.78 18.20
N GLN A 197 -3.65 -16.72 19.15
CA GLN A 197 -2.47 -17.38 19.73
C GLN A 197 -2.32 -18.84 19.29
N ASP A 198 -3.13 -19.31 18.35
CA ASP A 198 -3.03 -20.69 17.87
C ASP A 198 -1.79 -20.85 16.98
N ALA A 199 -0.76 -21.49 17.55
CA ALA A 199 0.50 -21.75 16.86
C ALA A 199 0.32 -22.63 15.61
N GLN A 200 -0.70 -23.50 15.57
CA GLN A 200 -0.96 -24.35 14.41
C GLN A 200 -1.50 -23.52 13.24
N LEU A 201 -2.42 -22.59 13.50
CA LEU A 201 -2.97 -21.70 12.47
C LEU A 201 -1.91 -20.74 11.93
N ILE A 202 -1.02 -20.24 12.80
CA ILE A 202 0.10 -19.38 12.39
C ILE A 202 1.06 -20.14 11.46
N GLU A 203 1.38 -21.40 11.78
CA GLU A 203 2.26 -22.22 10.94
C GLU A 203 1.59 -22.60 9.61
N GLN A 204 0.30 -22.96 9.62
CA GLN A 204 -0.45 -23.21 8.39
C GLN A 204 -0.49 -21.98 7.48
N MET A 205 -0.68 -20.79 8.05
CA MET A 205 -0.64 -19.53 7.29
C MET A 205 0.73 -19.34 6.62
N ARG A 206 1.84 -19.60 7.34
CA ARG A 206 3.20 -19.53 6.78
C ARG A 206 3.40 -20.52 5.64
N GLN A 207 2.92 -21.75 5.78
CA GLN A 207 3.00 -22.77 4.73
C GLN A 207 2.25 -22.34 3.47
N LEU A 208 1.04 -21.77 3.59
CA LEU A 208 0.28 -21.26 2.46
C LEU A 208 1.00 -20.12 1.74
N TYR A 209 1.65 -19.21 2.47
CA TYR A 209 2.48 -18.17 1.84
C TYR A 209 3.72 -18.74 1.15
N ALA A 210 4.37 -19.75 1.74
CA ALA A 210 5.50 -20.44 1.13
C ALA A 210 5.08 -21.13 -0.18
N GLU A 211 3.94 -21.83 -0.19
CA GLU A 211 3.38 -22.46 -1.39
C GLU A 211 3.04 -21.42 -2.48
N LYS A 212 2.42 -20.29 -2.09
CA LYS A 212 2.12 -19.18 -3.00
C LYS A 212 3.39 -18.63 -3.66
N SER A 213 4.48 -18.52 -2.91
CA SER A 213 5.77 -18.08 -3.44
C SER A 213 6.42 -19.14 -4.34
N ALA A 214 6.31 -20.43 -3.98
CA ALA A 214 6.84 -21.53 -4.77
C ALA A 214 6.15 -21.65 -6.13
N LEU A 215 4.83 -21.38 -6.21
CA LEU A 215 4.12 -21.32 -7.49
C LEU A 215 4.69 -20.25 -8.44
N LEU A 216 5.13 -19.10 -7.91
CA LEU A 216 5.78 -18.07 -8.72
C LEU A 216 7.16 -18.52 -9.22
N ASP A 217 7.91 -19.27 -8.41
CA ASP A 217 9.23 -19.77 -8.79
C ASP A 217 9.16 -20.93 -9.79
N GLN A 218 8.20 -21.85 -9.64
CA GLN A 218 7.95 -22.93 -10.60
C GLN A 218 7.49 -22.43 -11.96
N ALA A 219 6.91 -21.25 -12.01
CA ALA A 219 6.37 -20.66 -13.21
C ALA A 219 7.35 -19.68 -13.90
N LYS A 220 8.58 -19.50 -13.38
CA LYS A 220 9.68 -18.82 -14.08
C LYS A 220 10.18 -19.65 -15.25
#